data_AF-A0A8J4BUW6-F1
#
_entry.id   AF-A0A8J4BUW6-F1
#
_cell.length_a   1.000
_cell.length_b   1.000
_cell.length_c   1.000
_cell.angle_alpha   90.00
_cell.angle_beta   90.00
_cell.angle_gamma   90.00
#
_symmetry.space_group_name_H-M   'P 1'
#
loop_
_entity.id
_entity.type
_entity.pdbx_description
1 polymer ?
#
loop_
_entity_poly.entity_id
_entity_poly.type
_entity_poly.pdbx_seq_one_letter_code
_entity_poly.pdbx_strand_id
1 'polypeptide(L)'
;MKRKDIWKELDLPPPPKKAAKATASPRSKLDQGRQETAQQALRLNCTKTIQLALSTLPSSDKPQPVDAEDDEHEDTTSTAEAIERELYSHHQSIAGQEYRTAARTLVASLKRNVELRQRVLKGAVSPKQLVSMDSRELATQQQREEYTRLQERETRRVTLAGHGSSATSEYQCERCRGRSCDYLDSGRRDIGKCETWGSKDCQGASRLVICLGCGHRWEVDDV
;
A
#
# COMPACT_ATOMS: atom_id res chain seq x y z
N MET A 1 -24.28 9.67 22.72
CA MET A 1 -24.06 8.26 23.13
C MET A 1 -22.59 8.09 23.50
N LYS A 2 -22.28 7.88 24.78
CA LYS A 2 -20.89 7.72 25.25
C LYS A 2 -20.41 6.33 24.83
N ARG A 3 -19.30 6.25 24.08
CA ARG A 3 -18.67 4.97 23.70
C ARG A 3 -18.32 4.24 24.99
N LYS A 4 -18.92 3.06 25.19
CA LYS A 4 -18.58 2.20 26.32
C LYS A 4 -17.18 1.64 26.11
N ASP A 5 -16.39 1.65 27.17
CA ASP A 5 -15.04 1.10 27.20
C ASP A 5 -15.12 -0.42 27.18
N ILE A 6 -14.95 -1.02 26.00
CA ILE A 6 -15.05 -2.48 25.76
C ILE A 6 -14.15 -3.28 26.71
N TRP A 7 -13.01 -2.73 27.14
CA TRP A 7 -12.09 -3.38 28.07
C TRP A 7 -12.65 -3.53 29.49
N LYS A 8 -13.61 -2.70 29.91
CA LYS A 8 -14.29 -2.82 31.21
C LYS A 8 -15.36 -3.92 31.23
N GLU A 9 -16.00 -4.21 30.10
CA GLU A 9 -17.00 -5.27 29.99
C GLU A 9 -16.36 -6.67 29.88
N LEU A 10 -15.06 -6.75 29.58
CA LEU A 10 -14.31 -7.99 29.35
C LEU A 10 -13.29 -8.33 30.45
N ASP A 11 -13.27 -7.60 31.58
CA ASP A 11 -12.28 -7.74 32.67
C ASP A 11 -10.80 -7.77 32.18
N LEU A 12 -10.52 -7.06 31.08
CA LEU A 12 -9.17 -6.98 30.51
C LEU A 12 -8.38 -5.84 31.16
N PRO A 13 -7.06 -6.00 31.38
CA PRO A 13 -6.23 -4.92 31.89
C PRO A 13 -6.34 -3.71 30.95
N PRO A 14 -6.45 -2.48 31.50
CA PRO A 14 -6.64 -1.29 30.69
C PRO A 14 -5.48 -1.12 29.71
N PRO A 15 -5.75 -0.67 28.46
CA PRO A 15 -4.68 -0.42 27.51
C PRO A 15 -3.69 0.59 28.11
N PRO A 16 -2.37 0.40 27.91
CA PRO A 16 -1.38 1.30 28.46
C PRO A 16 -1.69 2.72 27.99
N LYS A 17 -1.89 3.64 28.95
CA LYS A 17 -2.13 5.05 28.66
C LYS A 17 -0.94 5.55 27.85
N LYS A 18 -1.14 5.84 26.56
CA LYS A 18 -0.13 6.55 25.77
C LYS A 18 0.21 7.82 26.53
N ALA A 19 1.46 7.97 26.94
CA ALA A 19 1.93 9.16 27.64
C ALA A 19 1.52 10.38 26.81
N ALA A 20 0.81 11.32 27.45
CA ALA A 20 0.47 12.58 26.84
C ALA A 20 1.78 13.26 26.41
N LYS A 21 1.91 13.53 25.12
CA LYS A 21 3.06 14.23 24.56
C LYS A 21 3.11 15.60 25.23
N ALA A 22 4.18 15.86 25.99
CA ALA A 22 4.37 17.13 26.69
C ALA A 22 4.19 18.30 25.71
N THR A 23 3.33 19.25 26.08
CA THR A 23 3.14 20.50 25.33
C THR A 23 4.45 21.26 25.33
N ALA A 24 5.06 21.40 24.15
CA ALA A 24 6.36 22.06 23.99
C ALA A 24 6.27 23.54 24.39
N SER A 25 7.17 23.97 25.27
CA SER A 25 7.37 25.37 25.66
C SER A 25 7.74 26.24 24.45
N PRO A 26 7.44 27.57 24.42
CA PRO A 26 7.79 28.44 23.30
C PRO A 26 9.30 28.41 23.08
N ARG A 27 9.74 27.97 21.89
CA ARG A 27 11.16 27.88 21.53
C ARG A 27 11.76 29.28 21.45
N SER A 28 12.95 29.45 22.03
CA SER A 28 13.67 30.72 21.95
C SER A 28 14.12 31.01 20.51
N LYS A 29 14.30 32.28 20.15
CA LYS A 29 14.79 32.66 18.80
C LYS A 29 16.14 32.02 18.46
N LEU A 30 16.99 31.78 19.47
CA LEU A 30 18.26 31.08 19.31
C LEU A 30 18.08 29.59 18.96
N ASP A 31 17.08 28.94 19.55
CA ASP A 31 16.73 27.54 19.24
C ASP A 31 16.11 27.41 17.84
N GLN A 32 15.35 28.41 17.39
CA GLN A 32 14.85 28.48 16.00
C GLN A 32 15.98 28.62 14.99
N GLY A 33 16.93 29.54 15.19
CA GLY A 33 18.08 29.68 14.28
C GLY A 33 18.96 28.42 14.22
N ARG A 34 19.12 27.71 15.34
CA ARG A 34 19.82 26.41 15.37
C ARG A 34 19.05 25.31 14.62
N GLN A 35 17.73 25.34 14.66
CA GLN A 35 16.89 24.39 13.93
C GLN A 35 16.88 24.67 12.43
N GLU A 36 16.81 25.92 12.01
CA GLU A 36 16.86 26.32 10.60
C GLU A 36 18.21 25.94 9.97
N THR A 37 19.33 26.21 10.65
CA THR A 37 20.66 25.82 10.18
C THR A 37 20.81 24.29 10.11
N ALA A 38 20.29 23.55 11.08
CA ALA A 38 20.26 22.08 11.05
C ALA A 38 19.37 21.54 9.91
N GLN A 39 18.24 22.19 9.62
CA GLN A 39 17.39 21.83 8.49
C GLN A 39 18.07 22.11 7.16
N GLN A 40 18.70 23.26 6.98
CA GLN A 40 19.48 23.59 5.79
C GLN A 40 20.62 22.59 5.56
N ALA A 41 21.37 22.23 6.61
CA ALA A 41 22.40 21.21 6.51
C ALA A 41 21.84 19.84 6.10
N LEU A 42 20.68 19.44 6.62
CA LEU A 42 20.00 18.22 6.22
C LEU A 42 19.58 18.25 4.75
N ARG A 43 19.03 19.37 4.27
CA ARG A 43 18.64 19.56 2.86
C ARG A 43 19.84 19.45 1.93
N LEU A 44 20.95 20.11 2.25
CA LEU A 44 22.20 20.00 1.50
C LEU A 44 22.73 18.56 1.45
N ASN A 45 22.64 17.82 2.55
CA ASN A 45 23.03 16.40 2.58
C ASN A 45 22.08 15.52 1.73
N CYS A 46 20.78 15.84 1.71
CA CYS A 46 19.82 15.19 0.82
C CYS A 46 20.15 15.44 -0.66
N THR A 47 20.39 16.69 -1.06
CA THR A 47 20.79 17.02 -2.44
C THR A 47 22.04 16.24 -2.86
N LYS A 48 23.08 16.20 -2.00
CA LYS A 48 24.32 15.45 -2.27
C LYS A 48 24.08 13.95 -2.43
N THR A 49 23.21 13.36 -1.61
CA THR A 49 22.91 11.92 -1.71
C THR A 49 22.08 11.57 -2.94
N ILE A 50 21.17 12.47 -3.37
CA ILE A 50 20.43 12.35 -4.63
C ILE A 50 21.38 12.50 -5.83
N GLN A 51 22.23 13.52 -5.83
CA GLN A 51 23.24 13.73 -6.87
C GLN A 51 24.14 12.51 -7.02
N LEU A 52 24.62 11.92 -5.92
CA LEU A 52 25.40 10.69 -5.95
C LEU A 52 24.63 9.51 -6.55
N ALA A 53 23.34 9.36 -6.25
CA ALA A 53 22.51 8.31 -6.84
C ALA A 53 22.32 8.50 -8.37
N LEU A 54 22.23 9.75 -8.81
CA LEU A 54 22.16 10.10 -10.24
C LEU A 54 23.50 9.89 -10.96
N SER A 55 24.63 10.13 -10.29
CA SER A 55 25.97 9.99 -10.91
C SER A 55 26.57 8.59 -10.82
N THR A 56 26.06 7.71 -9.95
CA THR A 56 26.54 6.31 -9.86
C THR A 56 26.38 5.57 -11.19
N LEU A 57 27.44 5.42 -11.98
CA LEU A 57 27.42 4.59 -13.20
C LEU A 57 26.98 3.15 -12.87
N PRO A 58 26.17 2.51 -13.72
CA PRO A 58 25.76 1.14 -13.51
C PRO A 58 27.01 0.24 -13.60
N SER A 59 27.38 -0.41 -12.50
CA SER A 59 28.39 -1.46 -12.51
C SER A 59 27.80 -2.72 -13.14
N SER A 60 27.71 -2.75 -14.47
CA SER A 60 27.63 -3.97 -15.29
C SER A 60 27.89 -3.63 -16.76
N ASP A 61 29.14 -3.85 -17.17
CA ASP A 61 29.60 -4.35 -18.47
C ASP A 61 28.66 -4.20 -19.70
N LYS A 62 28.85 -3.13 -20.48
CA LYS A 62 29.11 -3.20 -21.95
C LYS A 62 29.46 -1.78 -22.46
N PRO A 63 30.67 -1.56 -23.02
CA PRO A 63 31.01 -0.30 -23.67
C PRO A 63 30.23 -0.19 -24.99
N GLN A 64 29.38 0.82 -25.13
CA GLN A 64 29.03 1.33 -26.45
C GLN A 64 29.93 2.54 -26.74
N PRO A 65 30.68 2.53 -27.86
CA PRO A 65 31.41 3.71 -28.28
C PRO A 65 30.38 4.67 -28.88
N VAL A 66 30.10 5.74 -28.16
CA VAL A 66 29.57 6.95 -28.76
C VAL A 66 30.52 8.06 -28.35
N ASP A 67 30.92 8.80 -29.36
CA ASP A 67 31.91 9.87 -29.32
C ASP A 67 31.55 10.93 -28.27
N ALA A 68 32.56 11.72 -27.89
CA ALA A 68 32.57 12.93 -27.05
C ALA A 68 31.18 13.61 -26.91
N GLU A 69 30.81 14.21 -25.78
CA GLU A 69 31.33 15.51 -25.33
C GLU A 69 31.27 15.69 -23.79
N ASP A 70 32.31 16.35 -23.25
CA ASP A 70 32.43 16.80 -21.87
C ASP A 70 31.42 17.93 -21.55
N ASP A 71 30.16 17.61 -21.20
CA ASP A 71 29.20 18.62 -20.66
C ASP A 71 28.16 18.03 -19.65
N GLU A 72 28.24 16.75 -19.28
CA GLU A 72 27.14 16.05 -18.55
C GLU A 72 27.11 16.26 -17.01
N HIS A 73 27.94 17.14 -16.45
CA HIS A 73 28.04 17.29 -14.98
C HIS A 73 27.11 18.34 -14.38
N GLU A 74 26.78 19.42 -15.11
CA GLU A 74 25.98 20.53 -14.58
C GLU A 74 24.49 20.17 -14.44
N ASP A 75 23.97 19.35 -15.37
CA ASP A 75 22.58 18.90 -15.37
C ASP A 75 22.23 17.99 -14.18
N THR A 76 23.18 17.20 -13.68
CA THR A 76 22.94 16.29 -12.55
C THR A 76 22.72 17.03 -11.23
N THR A 77 23.46 18.11 -11.00
CA THR A 77 23.35 18.94 -9.79
C THR A 77 22.05 19.73 -9.82
N SER A 78 21.75 20.37 -10.95
CA SER A 78 20.49 21.12 -11.15
C SER A 78 19.26 20.21 -10.95
N THR A 79 19.29 19.00 -11.52
CA THR A 79 18.22 18.02 -11.37
C THR A 79 18.07 17.55 -9.91
N ALA A 80 19.18 17.28 -9.22
CA ALA A 80 19.15 16.88 -7.80
C ALA A 80 18.56 17.97 -6.90
N GLU A 81 18.89 19.23 -7.15
CA GLU A 81 18.31 20.37 -6.44
C GLU A 81 16.81 20.54 -6.71
N ALA A 82 16.38 20.35 -7.96
CA ALA A 82 14.97 20.40 -8.31
C ALA A 82 14.16 19.30 -7.60
N ILE A 83 14.69 18.08 -7.53
CA ILE A 83 14.07 16.96 -6.81
C ILE A 83 13.99 17.24 -5.31
N GLU A 84 15.07 17.73 -4.69
CA GLU A 84 15.09 18.04 -3.27
C GLU A 84 14.07 19.14 -2.93
N ARG A 85 14.00 20.19 -3.76
CA ARG A 85 13.07 21.31 -3.56
C ARG A 85 11.62 20.85 -3.59
N GLU A 86 11.28 20.00 -4.55
CA GLU A 86 9.93 19.46 -4.69
C GLU A 86 9.60 18.48 -3.56
N LEU A 87 10.56 17.65 -3.15
CA LEU A 87 10.41 16.76 -2.00
C LEU A 87 10.16 17.53 -0.71
N TYR A 88 10.87 18.64 -0.50
CA TYR A 88 10.69 19.51 0.66
C TYR A 88 9.33 20.22 0.63
N SER A 89 8.90 20.68 -0.55
CA SER A 89 7.57 21.29 -0.75
C SER A 89 6.44 20.29 -0.46
N HIS A 90 6.56 19.06 -0.95
CA HIS A 90 5.59 17.99 -0.73
C HIS A 90 5.40 17.65 0.75
N HIS A 91 6.47 17.76 1.56
CA HIS A 91 6.44 17.54 3.02
C HIS A 91 6.24 18.82 3.84
N GLN A 92 5.50 19.79 3.29
CA GLN A 92 5.08 21.02 3.99
C GLN A 92 6.25 21.87 4.50
N SER A 93 7.40 21.82 3.83
CA SER A 93 8.61 22.54 4.25
C SER A 93 9.10 22.18 5.65
N ILE A 94 8.87 20.94 6.09
CA ILE A 94 9.38 20.43 7.36
C ILE A 94 10.30 19.26 7.08
N ALA A 95 11.58 19.40 7.42
CA ALA A 95 12.59 18.33 7.27
C ALA A 95 12.50 17.29 8.40
N GLY A 96 11.28 16.79 8.62
CA GLY A 96 10.90 15.82 9.65
C GLY A 96 11.23 14.37 9.26
N GLN A 97 10.61 13.43 9.98
CA GLN A 97 10.85 12.00 9.77
C GLN A 97 10.34 11.49 8.42
N GLU A 98 9.20 12.01 7.96
CA GLU A 98 8.58 11.64 6.68
C GLU A 98 9.47 12.03 5.50
N TYR A 99 9.93 13.29 5.48
CA TYR A 99 10.90 13.81 4.50
C TYR A 99 12.16 12.92 4.43
N ARG A 100 12.77 12.60 5.57
CA ARG A 100 13.98 11.73 5.60
C ARG A 100 13.71 10.32 5.12
N THR A 101 12.49 9.81 5.31
CA THR A 101 12.12 8.46 4.89
C THR A 101 11.86 8.43 3.39
N ALA A 102 11.12 9.40 2.87
CA ALA A 102 10.89 9.58 1.44
C ALA A 102 12.21 9.80 0.68
N ALA A 103 13.11 10.66 1.19
CA ALA A 103 14.43 10.88 0.59
C ALA A 103 15.26 9.58 0.50
N ARG A 104 15.29 8.77 1.57
CA ARG A 104 16.01 7.49 1.59
C ARG A 104 15.41 6.49 0.60
N THR A 105 14.09 6.39 0.55
CA THR A 105 13.39 5.53 -0.40
C THR A 105 13.70 5.95 -1.84
N LEU A 106 13.63 7.25 -2.13
CA LEU A 106 13.91 7.78 -3.45
C LEU A 106 15.35 7.48 -3.89
N VAL A 107 16.33 7.76 -3.03
CA VAL A 107 17.75 7.46 -3.28
C VAL A 107 17.97 5.96 -3.50
N ALA A 108 17.33 5.09 -2.71
CA ALA A 108 17.44 3.65 -2.88
C ALA A 108 16.84 3.18 -4.21
N SER A 109 15.69 3.74 -4.62
CA SER A 109 15.05 3.44 -5.89
C SER A 109 15.88 3.90 -7.09
N LEU A 110 16.42 5.12 -7.06
CA LEU A 110 17.30 5.65 -8.11
C LEU A 110 18.58 4.82 -8.27
N LYS A 111 19.11 4.28 -7.18
CA LYS A 111 20.28 3.37 -7.21
C LYS A 111 19.95 1.98 -7.77
N ARG A 112 18.76 1.46 -7.50
CA ARG A 112 18.33 0.12 -7.94
C ARG A 112 17.82 0.11 -9.39
N ASN A 113 17.22 1.22 -9.83
CA ASN A 113 16.55 1.32 -11.13
C ASN A 113 17.30 2.27 -12.07
N VAL A 114 18.19 1.70 -12.88
CA VAL A 114 19.01 2.43 -13.85
C VAL A 114 18.16 3.10 -14.93
N GLU A 115 17.09 2.43 -15.39
CA GLU A 115 16.18 3.00 -16.40
C GLU A 115 15.41 4.21 -15.88
N LEU A 116 14.94 4.17 -14.63
CA LEU A 116 14.30 5.31 -13.99
C LEU A 116 15.27 6.50 -13.90
N ARG A 117 16.52 6.24 -13.51
CA ARG A 117 17.55 7.28 -13.47
C ARG A 117 17.80 7.92 -14.84
N GLN A 118 17.95 7.11 -15.89
CA GLN A 118 18.11 7.63 -17.25
C GLN A 118 16.90 8.46 -17.70
N ARG A 119 15.67 8.04 -17.35
CA ARG A 119 14.46 8.81 -17.66
C ARG A 119 14.40 10.14 -16.91
N VAL A 120 14.88 10.20 -15.68
CA VAL A 120 14.98 11.44 -14.91
C VAL A 120 16.02 12.38 -15.52
N LEU A 121 17.20 11.88 -15.87
CA LEU A 121 18.26 12.69 -16.51
C LEU A 121 17.83 13.23 -17.89
N LYS A 122 17.10 12.43 -18.68
CA LYS A 122 16.54 12.85 -19.96
C LYS A 122 15.32 13.78 -19.84
N GLY A 123 14.88 14.10 -18.62
CA GLY A 123 13.69 14.93 -18.37
C GLY A 123 12.34 14.28 -18.70
N ALA A 124 12.30 12.97 -18.97
CA ALA A 124 11.06 12.25 -19.27
C ALA A 124 10.15 12.09 -18.04
N VAL A 125 10.72 12.14 -16.84
CA VAL A 125 9.99 12.14 -15.56
C VAL A 125 10.29 13.46 -14.84
N SER A 126 9.25 14.25 -14.58
CA SER A 126 9.40 15.49 -13.83
C SER A 126 9.73 15.23 -12.35
N PRO A 127 10.50 16.11 -11.68
CA PRO A 127 10.77 15.99 -10.24
C PRO A 127 9.50 15.86 -9.38
N LYS A 128 8.43 16.56 -9.77
CA LYS A 128 7.13 16.51 -9.11
C LYS A 128 6.46 15.15 -9.24
N GLN A 129 6.44 14.60 -10.44
CA GLN A 129 5.94 13.25 -10.67
C GLN A 129 6.75 12.25 -9.85
N LEU A 130 8.09 12.35 -9.87
CA LEU A 130 8.99 11.45 -9.16
C LEU A 130 8.72 11.40 -7.64
N VAL A 131 8.43 12.55 -7.01
CA VAL A 131 8.11 12.63 -5.58
C VAL A 131 6.73 12.04 -5.26
N SER A 132 5.78 12.17 -6.19
CA SER A 132 4.41 11.63 -6.03
C SER A 132 4.27 10.13 -6.32
N MET A 133 5.26 9.52 -7.00
CA MET A 133 5.21 8.11 -7.40
C MET A 133 5.26 7.18 -6.19
N ASP A 134 4.49 6.09 -6.29
CA ASP A 134 4.47 5.07 -5.24
C ASP A 134 5.74 4.21 -5.22
N SER A 135 6.03 3.61 -4.07
CA SER A 135 7.15 2.67 -3.91
C SER A 135 7.17 1.53 -4.94
N ARG A 136 5.99 1.11 -5.41
CA ARG A 136 5.84 0.10 -6.48
C ARG A 136 6.22 0.66 -7.85
N GLU A 137 5.86 1.89 -8.16
CA GLU A 137 6.14 2.52 -9.46
C GLU A 137 7.61 2.91 -9.60
N LEU A 138 8.28 3.20 -8.48
CA LEU A 138 9.72 3.43 -8.39
C LEU A 138 10.55 2.15 -8.54
N ALA A 139 9.94 0.97 -8.42
CA ALA A 139 10.62 -0.33 -8.52
C ALA A 139 11.06 -0.67 -9.95
N THR A 140 11.95 -1.67 -10.10
CA THR A 140 12.40 -2.11 -11.44
C THR A 140 11.24 -2.69 -12.24
N GLN A 141 11.38 -2.80 -13.57
CA GLN A 141 10.31 -3.35 -14.40
C GLN A 141 9.94 -4.78 -13.98
N GLN A 142 10.93 -5.64 -13.76
CA GLN A 142 10.71 -7.01 -13.28
C GLN A 142 9.95 -7.05 -11.95
N GLN A 143 10.27 -6.17 -11.00
CA GLN A 143 9.56 -6.09 -9.72
C GLN A 143 8.11 -5.61 -9.90
N ARG A 144 7.87 -4.63 -10.78
CA ARG A 144 6.52 -4.15 -11.13
C ARG A 144 5.66 -5.25 -11.72
N GLU A 145 6.22 -6.05 -12.62
CA GLU A 145 5.55 -7.21 -13.21
C GLU A 145 5.24 -8.27 -12.14
N GLU A 146 6.19 -8.56 -11.25
CA GLU A 146 5.96 -9.49 -10.15
C GLU A 146 4.86 -9.00 -9.20
N TYR A 147 4.86 -7.73 -8.82
CA TYR A 147 3.78 -7.15 -8.00
C TYR A 147 2.43 -7.27 -8.68
N THR A 148 2.36 -7.00 -9.98
CA THR A 148 1.13 -7.11 -10.77
C THR A 148 0.63 -8.56 -10.78
N ARG A 149 1.53 -9.52 -11.01
CA ARG A 149 1.22 -10.96 -10.98
C ARG A 149 0.75 -11.42 -9.60
N LEU A 150 1.41 -10.96 -8.53
CA LEU A 150 1.02 -11.28 -7.15
C LEU A 150 -0.35 -10.70 -6.80
N GLN A 151 -0.61 -9.45 -7.20
CA GLN A 151 -1.89 -8.79 -7.00
C GLN A 151 -2.99 -9.50 -7.76
N GLU A 152 -2.79 -9.84 -9.04
CA GLU A 152 -3.75 -10.60 -9.84
C GLU A 152 -4.04 -11.96 -9.20
N ARG A 153 -3.01 -12.67 -8.74
CA ARG A 153 -3.18 -13.95 -8.05
C ARG A 153 -3.98 -13.82 -6.76
N GLU A 154 -3.71 -12.78 -5.97
CA GLU A 154 -4.45 -12.55 -4.72
C GLU A 154 -5.89 -12.13 -5.00
N THR A 155 -6.12 -11.25 -5.98
CA THR A 155 -7.47 -10.87 -6.42
C THR A 155 -8.24 -12.10 -6.90
N ARG A 156 -7.62 -12.97 -7.71
CA ARG A 156 -8.23 -14.23 -8.15
C ARG A 156 -8.54 -15.15 -6.98
N ARG A 157 -7.63 -15.28 -6.01
CA ARG A 157 -7.84 -16.12 -4.82
C ARG A 157 -9.00 -15.61 -3.97
N VAL A 158 -9.04 -14.31 -3.68
CA VAL A 158 -10.10 -13.68 -2.86
C VAL A 158 -11.45 -13.74 -3.57
N THR A 159 -11.51 -13.49 -4.87
CA THR A 159 -12.75 -13.59 -5.65
C THR A 159 -13.28 -15.01 -5.72
N LEU A 160 -12.40 -16.01 -5.90
CA LEU A 160 -12.80 -17.42 -5.85
C LEU A 160 -13.24 -17.86 -4.44
N ALA A 161 -12.54 -17.41 -3.39
CA ALA A 161 -12.91 -17.71 -2.00
C ALA A 161 -14.22 -17.03 -1.56
N GLY A 162 -14.62 -15.93 -2.21
CA GLY A 162 -15.92 -15.28 -2.00
C GLY A 162 -17.11 -16.06 -2.56
N HIS A 163 -16.86 -17.00 -3.48
CA HIS A 163 -17.86 -17.96 -3.95
C HIS A 163 -17.76 -19.20 -3.06
N GLY A 164 -18.24 -19.08 -1.83
CA GLY A 164 -18.58 -20.24 -1.00
C GLY A 164 -19.79 -21.02 -1.54
N SER A 165 -20.14 -20.82 -2.82
CA SER A 165 -21.19 -21.55 -3.49
C SER A 165 -20.64 -22.85 -4.06
N SER A 166 -21.29 -23.95 -3.72
CA SER A 166 -21.02 -25.25 -4.29
C SER A 166 -22.02 -25.49 -5.42
N ALA A 167 -21.51 -25.82 -6.61
CA ALA A 167 -22.36 -26.22 -7.72
C ALA A 167 -22.99 -27.59 -7.42
N THR A 168 -24.31 -27.66 -7.50
CA THR A 168 -25.09 -28.88 -7.28
C THR A 168 -26.17 -29.05 -8.35
N SER A 169 -26.58 -30.29 -8.56
CA SER A 169 -27.73 -30.65 -9.41
C SER A 169 -28.90 -31.25 -8.64
N GLU A 170 -28.84 -31.19 -7.31
CA GLU A 170 -29.87 -31.70 -6.42
C GLU A 170 -31.16 -30.87 -6.47
N TYR A 171 -31.05 -29.56 -6.65
CA TYR A 171 -32.19 -28.66 -6.69
C TYR A 171 -32.67 -28.40 -8.12
N GLN A 172 -33.99 -28.47 -8.35
CA GLN A 172 -34.62 -28.08 -9.61
C GLN A 172 -35.22 -26.68 -9.49
N CYS A 173 -34.86 -25.78 -10.41
CA CYS A 173 -35.40 -24.42 -10.43
C CYS A 173 -36.88 -24.40 -10.84
N GLU A 174 -37.72 -23.72 -10.07
CA GLU A 174 -39.16 -23.60 -10.38
C GLU A 174 -39.45 -22.73 -11.60
N ARG A 175 -38.58 -21.75 -11.91
CA ARG A 175 -38.77 -20.84 -13.06
C ARG A 175 -38.39 -21.46 -14.39
N CYS A 176 -37.17 -21.99 -14.50
CA CYS A 176 -36.63 -22.49 -15.77
C CYS A 176 -36.56 -24.02 -15.86
N ARG A 177 -36.91 -24.74 -14.78
CA ARG A 177 -36.84 -26.21 -14.65
C ARG A 177 -35.46 -26.82 -14.83
N GLY A 178 -34.42 -26.01 -14.97
CA GLY A 178 -33.03 -26.43 -15.00
C GLY A 178 -32.55 -26.93 -13.64
N ARG A 179 -31.56 -27.84 -13.66
CA ARG A 179 -30.89 -28.41 -12.47
C ARG A 179 -29.46 -27.87 -12.28
N SER A 180 -29.12 -26.76 -12.94
CA SER A 180 -27.82 -26.12 -12.75
C SER A 180 -27.99 -25.04 -11.69
N CYS A 181 -27.64 -25.39 -10.45
CA CYS A 181 -27.85 -24.57 -9.26
C CYS A 181 -26.57 -24.49 -8.43
N ASP A 182 -26.34 -23.34 -7.81
CA ASP A 182 -25.28 -23.11 -6.84
C ASP A 182 -25.94 -22.91 -5.48
N TYR A 183 -25.46 -23.58 -4.43
CA TYR A 183 -25.96 -23.36 -3.07
C TYR A 183 -24.89 -22.79 -2.15
N LEU A 184 -25.31 -21.91 -1.24
CA LEU A 184 -24.49 -21.34 -0.18
C LEU A 184 -25.17 -21.66 1.15
N ASP A 185 -24.50 -22.40 2.03
CA ASP A 185 -25.00 -22.65 3.39
C ASP A 185 -25.06 -21.31 4.17
N SER A 186 -26.27 -20.86 4.50
CA SER A 186 -26.53 -19.70 5.35
C SER A 186 -26.40 -20.11 6.82
N GLY A 187 -25.17 -20.40 7.24
CA GLY A 187 -24.88 -20.82 8.62
C GLY A 187 -23.47 -20.46 9.10
N ARG A 188 -22.85 -19.37 8.62
CA ARG A 188 -21.44 -19.04 8.93
C ARG A 188 -21.21 -17.74 9.71
N ARG A 189 -22.16 -17.27 10.54
CA ARG A 189 -21.87 -16.20 11.54
C ARG A 189 -22.25 -16.54 12.98
N ASP A 190 -22.94 -17.65 13.19
CA ASP A 190 -23.73 -17.92 14.39
C ASP A 190 -23.51 -19.34 14.96
N ILE A 191 -22.66 -20.15 14.31
CA ILE A 191 -22.15 -21.45 14.82
C ILE A 191 -21.64 -21.35 16.27
N GLY A 192 -21.07 -20.20 16.65
CA GLY A 192 -20.50 -20.00 17.97
C GLY A 192 -21.50 -19.98 19.14
N LYS A 193 -22.82 -19.79 18.91
CA LYS A 193 -23.80 -19.79 20.01
C LYS A 193 -24.49 -21.14 20.20
N CYS A 194 -24.71 -21.90 19.13
CA CYS A 194 -25.35 -23.20 19.18
C CYS A 194 -24.41 -24.29 19.75
N GLU A 195 -23.14 -24.33 19.34
CA GLU A 195 -22.16 -25.30 19.88
C GLU A 195 -21.73 -24.97 21.32
N THR A 196 -21.69 -23.69 21.70
CA THR A 196 -21.15 -23.28 23.00
C THR A 196 -22.20 -23.27 24.13
N TRP A 197 -23.48 -23.10 23.82
CA TRP A 197 -24.54 -22.92 24.84
C TRP A 197 -25.77 -23.82 24.68
N GLY A 198 -25.74 -24.84 23.81
CA GLY A 198 -26.73 -25.93 23.81
C GLY A 198 -28.20 -25.49 23.79
N SER A 199 -28.52 -24.42 23.05
CA SER A 199 -29.90 -23.97 22.93
C SER A 199 -30.70 -24.97 22.10
N LYS A 200 -31.89 -25.34 22.58
CA LYS A 200 -32.77 -26.38 21.99
C LYS A 200 -33.39 -25.94 20.64
N ASP A 201 -33.35 -24.65 20.34
CA ASP A 201 -33.86 -24.06 19.10
C ASP A 201 -32.71 -23.74 18.13
N CYS A 202 -31.94 -24.76 17.76
CA CYS A 202 -31.07 -24.67 16.59
C CYS A 202 -31.97 -24.80 15.36
N GLN A 203 -32.39 -23.68 14.77
CA GLN A 203 -32.88 -23.72 13.39
C GLN A 203 -31.78 -24.38 12.55
N GLY A 204 -32.14 -25.43 11.81
CA GLY A 204 -31.21 -26.19 10.97
C GLY A 204 -30.43 -25.25 10.05
N ALA A 205 -29.24 -25.67 9.60
CA ALA A 205 -28.49 -24.87 8.65
C ALA A 205 -29.36 -24.67 7.40
N SER A 206 -29.82 -23.44 7.16
CA SER A 206 -30.51 -23.11 5.92
C SER A 206 -29.49 -22.99 4.78
N ARG A 207 -29.93 -23.26 3.55
CA ARG A 207 -29.15 -23.14 2.32
C ARG A 207 -29.82 -22.15 1.39
N LEU A 208 -29.07 -21.15 0.94
CA LEU A 208 -29.48 -20.26 -0.14
C LEU A 208 -29.11 -20.90 -1.48
N VAL A 209 -30.10 -21.28 -2.27
CA VAL A 209 -29.91 -21.87 -3.61
C VAL A 209 -30.12 -20.80 -4.68
N ILE A 210 -29.25 -20.77 -5.69
CA ILE A 210 -29.27 -19.84 -6.82
C ILE A 210 -29.22 -20.65 -8.12
N CYS A 211 -30.19 -20.48 -9.00
CA CYS A 211 -30.17 -21.09 -10.32
C CYS A 211 -29.18 -20.36 -11.24
N LEU A 212 -28.23 -21.08 -11.84
CA LEU A 212 -27.23 -20.53 -12.77
C LEU A 212 -27.82 -20.17 -14.14
N GLY A 213 -28.94 -20.78 -14.53
CA GLY A 213 -29.58 -20.54 -15.83
C GLY A 213 -30.47 -19.30 -15.88
N CYS A 214 -31.17 -18.97 -14.78
CA CYS A 214 -32.12 -17.85 -14.74
C CYS A 214 -31.91 -16.87 -13.58
N GLY A 215 -30.94 -17.12 -12.69
CA GLY A 215 -30.64 -16.25 -11.56
C GLY A 215 -31.65 -16.27 -10.42
N HIS A 216 -32.67 -17.15 -10.47
CA HIS A 216 -33.66 -17.27 -9.40
C HIS A 216 -33.01 -17.75 -8.11
N ARG A 217 -33.39 -17.16 -6.97
CA ARG A 217 -32.82 -17.44 -5.64
C ARG A 217 -33.93 -17.83 -4.67
N TRP A 218 -33.71 -18.88 -3.89
CA TRP A 218 -34.64 -19.34 -2.86
C TRP A 218 -33.88 -20.00 -1.70
N GLU A 219 -34.46 -19.99 -0.51
CA GLU A 219 -33.90 -20.61 0.69
C GLU A 219 -34.51 -22.00 0.87
N VAL A 220 -33.70 -22.95 1.32
CA VAL A 220 -34.09 -24.32 1.65
C VAL A 220 -33.59 -24.61 3.06
N ASP A 221 -34.49 -24.97 3.97
CA ASP A 221 -34.11 -25.46 5.30
C ASP A 221 -33.78 -26.96 5.18
N ASP A 222 -32.55 -27.38 5.48
CA ASP A 222 -32.25 -28.80 5.68
C ASP A 222 -32.94 -29.27 6.98
N VAL A 223 -33.88 -30.21 6.85
CA VAL A 223 -34.58 -30.89 7.95
C VAL A 223 -33.65 -31.82 8.71
#